data_AF-A0AA92LA83-F1
#
_entry.id   AF-A0AA92LA83-F1
#
_cell.length_a   1.000
_cell.length_b   1.000
_cell.length_c   1.000
_cell.angle_alpha   90.00
_cell.angle_beta   90.00
_cell.angle_gamma   90.00
#
_symmetry.space_group_name_H-M   'P 1'
#
loop_
_entity.id
_entity.type
_entity.pdbx_description
1 polymer ?
#
loop_
_entity_poly.entity_id
_entity_poly.type
_entity_poly.pdbx_seq_one_letter_code
_entity_poly.pdbx_strand_id
1 'polypeptide(L)'
;MSIAIAVLIGALTGVLSGLGVGGGTLLLLWMTAVMGMDQARAGGVNLLYFIACALPAVFGHIKNGLIEKKAVFWCVIFGVPACITGSLLAAGMDMGLLKRLFGGFILIIGVKELFYKNRSQRPL
;
A
#
# COMPACT_ATOMS: atom_id res chain seq x y z
N MET A 1 9.21 -4.37 24.26
CA MET A 1 9.13 -5.39 23.18
C MET A 1 10.37 -5.22 22.31
N SER A 2 11.27 -6.20 22.31
CA SER A 2 12.67 -6.04 21.89
C SER A 2 12.83 -5.61 20.43
N ILE A 3 13.64 -4.58 20.20
CA ILE A 3 13.91 -3.96 18.88
C ILE A 3 14.32 -5.01 17.83
N ALA A 4 15.02 -6.08 18.24
CA ALA A 4 15.40 -7.20 17.38
C ALA A 4 14.20 -7.89 16.70
N ILE A 5 13.07 -8.04 17.40
CA ILE A 5 11.87 -8.66 16.86
C ILE A 5 11.21 -7.73 15.85
N ALA A 6 11.20 -6.41 16.12
CA ALA A 6 10.67 -5.42 15.20
C ALA A 6 11.46 -5.36 13.89
N VAL A 7 12.79 -5.51 13.95
CA VAL A 7 13.67 -5.57 12.77
C VAL A 7 13.42 -6.85 11.96
N LEU A 8 13.26 -8.01 12.62
CA LEU A 8 12.95 -9.28 11.96
C LEU A 8 11.60 -9.25 11.25
N ILE A 9 10.56 -8.75 11.92
CA ILE A 9 9.23 -8.59 11.34
C ILE A 9 9.27 -7.60 10.18
N GLY A 10 9.97 -6.47 10.34
CA GLY A 10 10.16 -5.46 9.29
C GLY A 10 10.91 -5.98 8.07
N ALA A 11 11.92 -6.82 8.26
CA ALA A 11 12.66 -7.47 7.17
C ALA A 11 11.78 -8.49 6.42
N LEU A 12 11.05 -9.35 7.15
CA LEU A 12 10.14 -10.34 6.55
C LEU A 12 8.98 -9.67 5.80
N THR A 13 8.37 -8.63 6.39
CA THR A 13 7.35 -7.83 5.69
C THR A 13 7.92 -7.07 4.51
N GLY A 14 9.17 -6.59 4.59
CA GLY A 14 9.88 -5.99 3.46
C GLY A 14 10.07 -6.96 2.29
N VAL A 15 10.46 -8.20 2.56
CA VAL A 15 10.61 -9.25 1.54
C VAL A 15 9.26 -9.64 0.94
N LEU A 16 8.23 -9.83 1.78
CA LEU A 16 6.86 -10.13 1.33
C LEU A 16 6.25 -8.99 0.50
N SER A 17 6.60 -7.75 0.83
CA SER A 17 6.24 -6.56 0.04
C SER A 17 6.93 -6.56 -1.32
N GLY A 18 8.24 -6.86 -1.36
CA GLY A 18 8.99 -7.00 -2.60
C GLY A 18 8.51 -8.15 -3.49
N LEU A 19 7.88 -9.17 -2.90
CA LEU A 19 7.23 -10.28 -3.60
C LEU A 19 5.82 -9.93 -4.14
N GLY A 20 5.32 -8.71 -3.92
CA GLY A 20 4.04 -8.25 -4.48
C GLY A 20 2.79 -8.66 -3.69
N VAL A 21 2.94 -9.24 -2.49
CA VAL A 21 1.82 -9.70 -1.65
C VAL A 21 1.05 -8.53 -0.99
N GLY A 22 1.47 -7.28 -1.22
CA GLY A 22 0.80 -6.08 -0.69
C GLY A 22 1.34 -5.64 0.67
N GLY A 23 2.65 -5.42 0.76
CA GLY A 23 3.30 -5.06 2.03
C GLY A 23 2.80 -3.76 2.67
N GLY A 24 2.34 -2.79 1.88
CA GLY A 24 1.76 -1.57 2.43
C GLY A 24 0.43 -1.80 3.17
N THR A 25 -0.41 -2.70 2.67
CA THR A 25 -1.66 -3.08 3.33
C THR A 25 -1.38 -3.82 4.63
N LEU A 26 -0.36 -4.70 4.64
CA LEU A 26 0.06 -5.43 5.83
C LEU A 26 0.70 -4.52 6.89
N LEU A 27 1.53 -3.58 6.47
CA LEU A 27 2.15 -2.57 7.34
C LEU A 27 1.07 -1.69 7.98
N LEU A 28 0.10 -1.24 7.18
CA LEU A 28 -0.99 -0.43 7.67
C LEU A 28 -1.88 -1.22 8.66
N LEU A 29 -2.19 -2.49 8.37
CA LEU A 29 -2.88 -3.39 9.30
C LEU A 29 -2.12 -3.53 10.62
N TRP A 30 -0.80 -3.73 10.57
CA TRP A 30 0.02 -3.81 11.76
C TRP A 30 -0.04 -2.52 12.59
N MET A 31 0.14 -1.37 11.96
CA MET A 31 0.14 -0.08 12.66
C MET A 31 -1.23 0.26 13.28
N THR A 32 -2.32 -0.12 12.63
CA THR A 32 -3.68 0.22 13.06
C THR A 32 -4.26 -0.80 14.03
N ALA A 33 -4.07 -2.11 13.79
CA ALA A 33 -4.61 -3.18 14.62
C ALA A 33 -3.70 -3.54 15.81
N VAL A 34 -2.38 -3.47 15.65
CA VAL A 34 -1.42 -3.86 16.69
C VAL A 34 -0.91 -2.66 17.48
N MET A 35 -0.53 -1.56 16.81
CA MET A 35 -0.02 -0.36 17.49
C MET A 35 -1.13 0.64 17.89
N GLY A 36 -2.37 0.43 17.45
CA GLY A 36 -3.50 1.33 17.73
C GLY A 36 -3.29 2.75 17.19
N MET A 37 -2.41 2.93 16.20
CA MET A 37 -2.04 4.23 15.67
C MET A 37 -3.22 4.86 14.92
N ASP A 38 -3.31 6.19 14.97
CA ASP A 38 -4.30 6.93 14.22
C ASP A 38 -4.20 6.66 12.71
N GLN A 39 -5.36 6.51 12.05
CA GLN A 39 -5.46 6.06 10.67
C GLN A 39 -4.73 7.00 9.70
N ALA A 40 -4.82 8.30 9.92
CA ALA A 40 -4.16 9.29 9.06
C ALA A 40 -2.63 9.20 9.19
N ARG A 41 -2.12 8.97 10.40
CA ARG A 41 -0.69 8.74 10.64
C ARG A 41 -0.23 7.42 10.02
N ALA A 42 -0.97 6.34 10.20
CA ALA A 42 -0.65 5.04 9.61
C ALA A 42 -0.66 5.09 8.07
N GLY A 43 -1.62 5.78 7.46
CA GLY A 43 -1.68 6.02 6.02
C GLY A 43 -0.48 6.83 5.50
N GLY A 44 -0.07 7.87 6.23
CA GLY A 44 1.12 8.65 5.88
C GLY A 44 2.42 7.85 5.94
N VAL A 45 2.61 7.04 6.99
CA VAL A 45 3.78 6.14 7.09
C VAL A 45 3.77 5.09 5.99
N ASN A 46 2.59 4.55 5.67
CA ASN A 46 2.43 3.61 4.55
C ASN A 46 2.79 4.25 3.19
N LEU A 47 2.44 5.52 2.98
CA LEU A 47 2.81 6.24 1.75
C LEU A 47 4.34 6.46 1.66
N LEU A 48 4.98 6.84 2.77
CA LEU A 48 6.44 6.94 2.86
C LEU A 48 7.11 5.60 2.55
N TYR A 49 6.57 4.50 3.06
CA TYR A 49 7.02 3.15 2.76
C TYR A 49 6.93 2.84 1.26
N PHE A 50 5.81 3.17 0.62
CA PHE A 50 5.66 3.03 -0.83
C PHE A 50 6.68 3.87 -1.62
N ILE A 51 6.96 5.10 -1.20
CA ILE A 51 7.97 5.95 -1.88
C ILE A 51 9.36 5.30 -1.77
N ALA A 52 9.72 4.80 -0.58
CA ALA A 52 10.99 4.12 -0.37
C ALA A 52 11.14 2.85 -1.22
N CYS A 53 10.05 2.07 -1.39
CA CYS A 53 10.03 0.91 -2.28
C CYS A 53 9.96 1.27 -3.77
N ALA A 54 9.30 2.39 -4.12
CA ALA A 54 9.15 2.84 -5.49
C ALA A 54 10.49 3.29 -6.10
N LEU A 55 11.38 3.89 -5.31
CA LEU A 55 12.71 4.32 -5.76
C LEU A 55 13.51 3.20 -6.47
N PRO A 56 13.80 2.06 -5.82
CA PRO A 56 14.53 0.96 -6.46
C PRO A 56 13.70 0.28 -7.55
N ALA A 57 12.36 0.22 -7.43
CA ALA A 57 11.49 -0.36 -8.45
C ALA A 57 11.52 0.44 -9.76
N VAL A 58 11.41 1.78 -9.67
CA VAL A 58 11.51 2.69 -10.81
C VAL A 58 12.91 2.65 -11.40
N PHE A 59 13.96 2.61 -10.57
CA PHE A 59 15.33 2.47 -11.06
C PHE A 59 15.53 1.17 -11.86
N GLY A 60 15.00 0.05 -11.37
CA GLY A 60 14.99 -1.23 -12.10
C GLY A 60 14.18 -1.16 -13.41
N HIS A 61 13.01 -0.52 -13.41
CA HIS A 61 12.18 -0.37 -14.61
C HIS A 61 12.82 0.53 -15.68
N ILE A 62 13.47 1.63 -15.27
CA ILE A 62 14.23 2.50 -16.18
C ILE A 62 15.35 1.70 -16.85
N LYS A 63 16.09 0.90 -16.06
CA LYS A 63 17.22 0.10 -16.55
C LYS A 63 16.78 -0.98 -17.55
N ASN A 64 15.57 -1.53 -17.39
CA ASN A 64 15.01 -2.55 -18.29
C ASN A 64 14.28 -1.97 -19.51
N GLY A 65 14.20 -0.64 -19.67
CA GLY A 65 13.58 -0.01 -20.85
C GLY A 65 12.07 -0.20 -20.99
N LEU A 66 11.40 -0.76 -19.97
CA LEU A 66 9.97 -1.11 -19.97
C LEU A 66 9.05 0.08 -19.65
N ILE A 67 9.56 1.31 -19.71
CA ILE A 67 8.78 2.51 -19.37
C ILE A 67 8.12 3.06 -20.63
N GLU A 68 6.85 2.71 -20.79
CA GLU A 68 5.92 3.38 -21.69
C GLU A 68 5.69 4.82 -21.21
N LYS A 69 6.54 5.75 -21.66
CA LYS A 69 6.48 7.17 -21.28
C LYS A 69 5.08 7.78 -21.49
N LYS A 70 4.34 7.28 -22.48
CA LYS A 70 2.97 7.70 -22.80
C LYS A 70 1.97 7.27 -21.70
N ALA A 71 2.05 6.03 -21.23
CA ALA A 71 1.22 5.53 -20.13
C ALA A 71 1.54 6.26 -18.82
N VAL A 72 2.83 6.48 -18.52
CA VAL A 72 3.24 7.25 -17.34
C VAL A 72 2.68 8.68 -17.39
N PHE A 73 2.75 9.34 -18.54
CA PHE A 73 2.24 10.70 -18.70
C PHE A 73 0.73 10.79 -18.43
N TRP A 74 -0.06 9.87 -19.00
CA TRP A 74 -1.50 9.78 -18.71
C TRP A 74 -1.75 9.44 -17.23
N CYS A 75 -1.02 8.50 -16.64
CA CYS A 75 -1.15 8.19 -15.21
C CYS A 75 -0.83 9.38 -14.31
N VAL A 76 0.15 10.22 -14.66
CA VAL A 76 0.48 11.43 -13.88
C VAL A 76 -0.61 12.49 -14.03
N ILE A 77 -1.09 12.73 -15.25
CA ILE A 77 -2.15 13.73 -15.51
C ILE A 77 -3.45 13.40 -14.77
N PHE A 78 -3.84 12.13 -14.72
CA PHE A 78 -5.08 11.74 -14.03
C PHE A 78 -4.84 11.44 -12.55
N GLY A 79 -3.68 10.88 -12.20
CA GLY A 79 -3.34 10.48 -10.85
C GLY A 79 -3.07 11.66 -9.92
N VAL A 80 -2.35 12.69 -10.38
CA VAL A 80 -2.04 13.85 -9.53
C VAL A 80 -3.30 14.60 -9.08
N PRO A 81 -4.23 14.98 -9.98
CA PRO A 81 -5.49 15.62 -9.57
C PRO A 81 -6.33 14.71 -8.68
N ALA A 82 -6.42 13.42 -8.99
CA ALA A 82 -7.17 12.45 -8.18
C ALA A 82 -6.60 12.30 -6.76
N CYS A 83 -5.27 12.29 -6.61
CA CYS A 83 -4.62 12.25 -5.31
C CYS A 83 -4.85 13.54 -4.51
N ILE A 84 -4.79 14.71 -5.16
CA ILE A 84 -5.04 16.00 -4.51
C ILE A 84 -6.50 16.09 -4.03
N THR A 85 -7.45 15.79 -4.91
CA THR A 85 -8.88 15.83 -4.54
C THR A 85 -9.22 14.78 -3.48
N GLY A 86 -8.68 13.56 -3.60
CA GLY A 86 -8.85 12.51 -2.61
C GLY A 86 -8.27 12.88 -1.24
N SER A 87 -7.09 13.49 -1.21
CA SER A 87 -6.45 13.97 0.04
C SER A 87 -7.24 15.09 0.70
N LEU A 88 -7.74 16.06 -0.07
CA LEU A 88 -8.57 17.15 0.45
C LEU A 88 -9.92 16.66 0.99
N LEU A 89 -10.56 15.73 0.28
CA LEU A 89 -11.78 15.08 0.75
C LEU A 89 -11.51 14.30 2.04
N ALA A 90 -10.43 13.53 2.11
CA ALA A 90 -10.06 12.77 3.30
C ALA A 90 -9.71 13.68 4.49
N ALA A 91 -9.09 14.84 4.26
CA ALA A 91 -8.77 15.82 5.29
C ALA A 91 -10.03 16.50 5.89
N GLY A 92 -11.13 16.56 5.13
CA GLY A 92 -12.42 17.07 5.60
C GLY A 92 -13.32 16.04 6.28
N MET A 93 -12.91 14.76 6.32
CA MET A 93 -13.70 13.69 6.95
C MET A 93 -13.37 13.51 8.43
N ASP A 94 -14.39 13.19 9.22
CA ASP A 94 -14.20 12.81 10.62
C ASP A 94 -13.34 11.54 10.73
N MET A 95 -12.33 11.58 11.61
CA MET A 95 -11.37 10.48 11.79
C MET A 95 -12.05 9.16 12.18
N GLY A 96 -13.15 9.21 12.94
CA GLY A 96 -13.91 8.03 13.32
C GLY A 96 -14.60 7.37 12.13
N LEU A 97 -15.12 8.17 11.22
CA LEU A 97 -15.77 7.72 9.98
C LEU A 97 -14.75 7.12 9.01
N LEU A 98 -13.60 7.78 8.83
CA LEU A 98 -12.50 7.30 7.98
C LEU A 98 -11.97 5.94 8.47
N LYS A 99 -11.80 5.79 9.79
CA LYS A 99 -11.37 4.53 10.41
C LYS A 99 -12.36 3.39 10.18
N ARG A 100 -13.67 3.65 10.30
CA ARG A 100 -14.73 2.66 10.06
C ARG A 100 -14.82 2.23 8.60
N LEU A 101 -14.79 3.19 7.67
CA LEU A 101 -14.83 2.90 6.24
C LEU A 101 -13.61 2.09 5.80
N PHE A 102 -12.43 2.47 6.27
CA PHE A 102 -11.20 1.75 5.95
C PHE A 102 -11.19 0.34 6.56
N GLY A 103 -11.61 0.19 7.81
CA GLY A 103 -11.76 -1.12 8.45
C GLY A 103 -12.70 -2.04 7.66
N GLY A 104 -13.86 -1.50 7.22
CA GLY A 104 -14.79 -2.24 6.37
C GLY A 104 -14.19 -2.63 5.02
N PHE A 105 -13.44 -1.73 4.38
CA PHE A 105 -12.74 -2.00 3.12
C PHE A 105 -11.74 -3.15 3.23
N ILE A 106 -10.92 -3.15 4.30
CA ILE A 106 -9.99 -4.25 4.57
C ILE A 106 -10.72 -5.57 4.83
N LEU A 107 -11.84 -5.53 5.56
CA LEU A 107 -12.65 -6.72 5.84
C LEU A 107 -13.20 -7.31 4.54
N ILE A 108 -13.71 -6.45 3.64
CA ILE A 108 -14.18 -6.85 2.31
C ILE A 108 -13.05 -7.45 1.48
N ILE A 109 -11.87 -6.82 1.45
CA ILE A 109 -10.69 -7.36 0.74
C ILE A 109 -10.28 -8.70 1.33
N GLY A 110 -10.17 -8.80 2.65
CA GLY A 110 -9.76 -10.03 3.33
C GLY A 110 -10.72 -11.18 3.04
N VAL A 111 -12.03 -10.93 3.06
CA VAL A 111 -13.06 -11.89 2.64
C VAL A 111 -12.89 -12.22 1.17
N LYS A 112 -12.79 -11.21 0.29
CA LYS A 112 -12.64 -11.42 -1.15
C LYS A 112 -11.42 -12.29 -1.45
N GLU A 113 -10.27 -12.01 -0.84
CA GLU A 113 -9.02 -12.74 -1.03
C GLU A 113 -9.10 -14.18 -0.51
N LEU A 114 -9.73 -14.39 0.66
CA LEU A 114 -9.96 -15.71 1.22
C LEU A 114 -10.88 -16.58 0.33
N PHE A 115 -11.87 -15.97 -0.31
CA PHE A 115 -12.77 -16.63 -1.26
C PHE A 115 -12.27 -16.58 -2.71
N TYR A 116 -11.20 -15.83 -3.01
CA TYR A 116 -10.62 -15.75 -4.34
C TYR A 116 -9.85 -17.03 -4.62
N LYS A 117 -10.58 -18.03 -5.14
CA LYS A 117 -10.03 -19.29 -5.62
C LYS A 117 -8.97 -19.01 -6.68
N ASN A 118 -7.72 -19.30 -6.33
CA ASN A 118 -6.52 -19.11 -7.14
C ASN A 118 -6.69 -19.73 -8.54
N ARG A 119 -7.09 -18.94 -9.54
CA ARG A 119 -7.19 -19.42 -10.92
C ARG A 119 -5.79 -19.35 -11.54
N SER A 120 -5.03 -20.40 -11.26
CA SER A 120 -3.87 -20.91 -11.99
C SER A 120 -3.38 -20.00 -13.12
N GLN A 121 -2.25 -19.33 -12.88
CA GLN A 121 -1.40 -18.74 -13.90
C GLN A 121 -1.07 -19.83 -14.93
N ARG A 122 -1.65 -19.75 -16.13
CA ARG A 122 -1.16 -20.51 -17.29
C ARG A 122 -0.01 -19.72 -17.89
N PRO A 123 1.22 -20.26 -17.94
CA PRO A 123 2.27 -19.69 -18.76
C PRO A 123 1.93 -19.96 -20.23
N LEU A 124 1.95 -18.92 -21.06
CA LEU A 124 2.07 -19.00 -22.51
C LEU A 124 3.39 -18.33 -22.89
#